data_AF-A0A367RGX1-F1
#
_entry.id   AF-A0A367RGX1-F1
#
_cell.length_a   1.000
_cell.length_b   1.000
_cell.length_c   1.000
_cell.angle_alpha   90.00
_cell.angle_beta   90.00
_cell.angle_gamma   90.00
#
_symmetry.space_group_name_H-M   'P 1'
#
loop_
_entity.id
_entity.type
_entity.pdbx_description
1 polymer ?
#
loop_
_entity_poly.entity_id
_entity_poly.type
_entity_poly.pdbx_seq_one_letter_code
_entity_poly.pdbx_strand_id
1 'polypeptide(L)'
;MFRQTAFGIALSALVLASGLTTAPIPNHTSTNTSTRNKLLSLFSSQVAISTPTFKTTELEKSVFDQINRYRVSKGLPKLTLNANLTRQARIHSQNMAKGKTPFSHQGFEARVKAIPIRYNSAAENVAFNRGYSNPVEEAVTGWIKSPGHLKNLKGNYNLTGIGVATNNQGEVYLTQMFFRAR
;
A
#
# COMPACT_ATOMS: atom_id res chain seq x y z
N MET A 1 -5.90 31.80 24.93
CA MET A 1 -5.80 32.01 23.46
C MET A 1 -5.07 30.82 22.82
N PHE A 2 -5.79 29.84 22.26
CA PHE A 2 -5.18 28.78 21.45
C PHE A 2 -5.15 29.25 20.00
N ARG A 3 -3.97 29.64 19.51
CA ARG A 3 -3.77 29.98 18.10
C ARG A 3 -3.89 28.70 17.27
N GLN A 4 -4.96 28.60 16.47
CA GLN A 4 -5.05 27.61 15.40
C GLN A 4 -3.98 27.93 14.36
N THR A 5 -2.87 27.19 14.40
CA THR A 5 -1.89 27.19 13.31
C THR A 5 -2.47 26.40 12.16
N ALA A 6 -2.65 27.04 10.99
CA ALA A 6 -3.13 26.40 9.78
C ALA A 6 -2.29 25.14 9.47
N PHE A 7 -2.94 23.97 9.47
CA PHE A 7 -2.29 22.70 9.17
C PHE A 7 -2.26 22.50 7.66
N GLY A 8 -1.07 22.45 7.06
CA GLY A 8 -0.92 22.01 5.68
C GLY A 8 -1.23 20.52 5.58
N ILE A 9 -2.44 20.18 5.17
CA ILE A 9 -2.88 18.80 4.91
C ILE A 9 -2.60 18.48 3.44
N ALA A 10 -1.74 17.51 3.18
CA ALA A 10 -1.48 16.98 1.84
C ALA A 10 -1.84 15.50 1.83
N LEU A 11 -2.93 15.19 1.14
CA LEU A 11 -3.51 13.85 1.03
C LEU A 11 -3.44 13.42 -0.43
N SER A 12 -2.88 12.25 -0.70
CA SER A 12 -2.84 11.64 -2.01
C SER A 12 -2.92 10.12 -1.86
N ALA A 13 -3.77 9.50 -2.68
CA ALA A 13 -4.02 8.06 -2.69
C ALA A 13 -3.68 7.48 -4.07
N LEU A 14 -3.11 6.28 -4.10
CA LEU A 14 -2.71 5.59 -5.33
C LEU A 14 -3.23 4.15 -5.40
N VAL A 15 -3.88 3.82 -6.52
CA VAL A 15 -4.30 2.45 -6.86
C VAL A 15 -3.36 1.91 -7.94
N LEU A 16 -2.73 0.77 -7.69
CA LEU A 16 -1.90 0.06 -8.66
C LEU A 16 -2.44 -1.36 -8.81
N ALA A 17 -2.99 -1.69 -9.97
CA ALA A 17 -3.42 -3.06 -10.28
C ALA A 17 -2.51 -3.64 -11.36
N SER A 18 -1.97 -4.85 -11.15
CA SER A 18 -1.31 -5.59 -12.21
C SER A 18 -2.36 -6.09 -13.19
N GLY A 19 -2.50 -5.42 -14.33
CA GLY A 19 -3.38 -5.85 -15.42
C GLY A 19 -2.72 -6.96 -16.25
N LEU A 20 -3.22 -8.19 -16.13
CA LEU A 20 -3.20 -9.16 -17.23
C LEU A 20 -4.60 -9.14 -17.85
N THR A 21 -4.83 -8.24 -18.80
CA THR A 21 -6.04 -8.25 -19.62
C THR A 21 -5.86 -9.27 -20.73
N THR A 22 -6.37 -10.49 -20.56
CA THR A 22 -6.61 -11.38 -21.70
C THR A 22 -7.99 -11.04 -22.27
N ALA A 23 -8.02 -10.29 -23.38
CA ALA A 23 -9.22 -10.10 -24.18
C ALA A 23 -9.60 -11.42 -24.88
N PRO A 24 -10.90 -11.76 -25.02
CA PRO A 24 -11.31 -12.92 -25.81
C PRO A 24 -11.36 -12.54 -27.30
N ILE A 25 -10.62 -13.29 -28.12
CA ILE A 25 -10.73 -13.27 -29.58
C ILE A 25 -11.94 -14.13 -29.97
N PRO A 26 -12.89 -13.65 -30.78
CA PRO A 26 -13.94 -14.50 -31.36
C PRO A 26 -13.44 -15.14 -32.65
N ASN A 27 -13.60 -16.46 -32.82
CA ASN A 27 -13.71 -17.02 -34.17
C ASN A 27 -14.40 -18.40 -34.20
N HIS A 28 -15.54 -18.40 -34.91
CA HIS A 28 -16.08 -19.36 -35.88
C HIS A 28 -15.83 -20.88 -35.80
N THR A 29 -16.96 -21.57 -35.94
CA THR A 29 -17.28 -22.98 -36.17
C THR A 29 -16.44 -23.73 -37.21
N SER A 30 -16.07 -24.99 -36.90
CA SER A 30 -16.09 -26.10 -37.86
C SER A 30 -16.16 -27.46 -37.15
N THR A 31 -16.97 -28.36 -37.69
CA THR A 31 -17.35 -29.70 -37.21
C THR A 31 -16.39 -30.81 -37.67
N ASN A 32 -16.11 -31.82 -36.84
CA ASN A 32 -16.08 -33.22 -37.30
C ASN A 32 -16.08 -34.29 -36.17
N THR A 33 -16.47 -35.49 -36.55
CA THR A 33 -17.17 -36.53 -35.78
C THR A 33 -16.27 -37.68 -35.26
N SER A 34 -16.68 -38.28 -34.12
CA SER A 34 -16.54 -39.70 -33.70
C SER A 34 -15.16 -40.34 -33.48
N THR A 35 -14.83 -40.74 -32.24
CA THR A 35 -14.82 -42.16 -31.82
C THR A 35 -14.49 -42.32 -30.32
N ARG A 36 -15.16 -43.31 -29.73
CA ARG A 36 -15.12 -43.84 -28.36
C ARG A 36 -13.71 -44.33 -27.98
N ASN A 37 -13.21 -44.00 -26.78
CA ASN A 37 -12.66 -44.98 -25.83
C ASN A 37 -12.36 -44.38 -24.45
N LYS A 38 -12.58 -45.25 -23.46
CA LYS A 38 -12.71 -45.03 -22.02
C LYS A 38 -11.33 -45.09 -21.35
N LEU A 39 -11.22 -44.38 -20.21
CA LEU A 39 -10.21 -44.49 -19.14
C LEU A 39 -8.80 -43.97 -19.44
N LEU A 40 -8.43 -42.86 -18.78
CA LEU A 40 -7.53 -42.88 -17.61
C LEU A 40 -7.54 -41.50 -16.96
N SER A 41 -8.20 -41.44 -15.80
CA SER A 41 -8.07 -40.37 -14.81
C SER A 41 -6.62 -40.35 -14.32
N LEU A 42 -5.81 -39.44 -14.83
CA LEU A 42 -4.46 -39.20 -14.32
C LEU A 42 -4.17 -37.69 -14.32
N PHE A 43 -4.14 -37.15 -13.10
CA PHE A 43 -3.52 -35.89 -12.68
C PHE A 43 -4.19 -34.58 -13.13
N SER A 44 -5.31 -34.22 -12.49
CA SER A 44 -5.54 -32.82 -12.13
C SER A 44 -4.54 -32.44 -11.05
N SER A 45 -3.33 -32.05 -11.45
CA SER A 45 -2.46 -31.24 -10.61
C SER A 45 -3.10 -29.87 -10.50
N GLN A 46 -4.04 -29.72 -9.56
CA GLN A 46 -4.49 -28.43 -9.10
C GLN A 46 -3.25 -27.74 -8.52
N VAL A 47 -2.58 -26.90 -9.31
CA VAL A 47 -1.59 -25.97 -8.79
C VAL A 47 -2.36 -25.07 -7.84
N ALA A 48 -2.30 -25.37 -6.55
CA ALA A 48 -2.73 -24.44 -5.52
C ALA A 48 -1.87 -23.19 -5.72
N ILE A 49 -2.46 -22.13 -6.29
CA ILE A 49 -1.83 -20.82 -6.35
C ILE A 49 -1.73 -20.37 -4.90
N SER A 50 -0.60 -20.69 -4.26
CA SER A 50 -0.28 -20.20 -2.94
C SER A 50 -0.13 -18.69 -3.07
N THR A 51 -1.13 -17.94 -2.59
CA THR A 51 -1.01 -16.50 -2.46
C THR A 51 0.21 -16.21 -1.57
N PRO A 52 1.15 -15.37 -2.01
CA PRO A 52 2.32 -15.07 -1.21
C PRO A 52 1.88 -14.48 0.13
N THR A 53 2.18 -15.20 1.21
CA THR A 53 1.88 -14.75 2.57
C THR A 53 3.01 -13.83 3.01
N PHE A 54 2.80 -12.52 2.86
CA PHE A 54 3.77 -11.53 3.31
C PHE A 54 3.67 -11.32 4.82
N LYS A 55 4.81 -11.30 5.51
CA LYS A 55 4.83 -10.85 6.91
C LYS A 55 4.73 -9.33 6.95
N THR A 56 3.67 -8.82 7.58
CA THR A 56 3.39 -7.38 7.71
C THR A 56 4.59 -6.56 8.17
N THR A 57 5.30 -7.03 9.20
CA THR A 57 6.45 -6.32 9.77
C THR A 57 7.64 -6.23 8.81
N GLU A 58 7.85 -7.24 7.97
CA GLU A 58 8.90 -7.24 6.95
C GLU A 58 8.55 -6.26 5.82
N LEU A 59 7.27 -6.21 5.39
CA LEU A 59 6.80 -5.23 4.42
C LEU A 59 6.97 -3.80 4.92
N GLU A 60 6.53 -3.52 6.14
CA GLU A 60 6.66 -2.18 6.75
C GLU A 60 8.13 -1.73 6.86
N LYS A 61 9.02 -2.65 7.27
CA LYS A 61 10.46 -2.38 7.29
C LYS A 61 10.99 -2.09 5.89
N SER A 62 10.60 -2.88 4.89
CA SER A 62 11.02 -2.68 3.49
C SER A 62 10.57 -1.32 2.96
N VAL A 63 9.32 -0.91 3.23
CA VAL A 63 8.80 0.42 2.89
C VAL A 63 9.65 1.51 3.54
N PHE A 64 9.87 1.44 4.86
CA PHE A 64 10.68 2.41 5.60
C PHE A 64 12.09 2.55 5.03
N ASP A 65 12.74 1.42 4.75
CA ASP A 65 14.10 1.40 4.19
C ASP A 65 14.13 2.02 2.78
N GLN A 66 13.15 1.70 1.92
CA GLN A 66 13.06 2.25 0.56
C GLN A 66 12.82 3.77 0.55
N ILE A 67 11.92 4.27 1.40
CA ILE A 67 11.66 5.71 1.51
C ILE A 67 12.90 6.45 2.00
N ASN A 68 13.60 5.91 2.99
CA ASN A 68 14.83 6.54 3.47
C ASN A 68 15.97 6.47 2.45
N ARG A 69 16.08 5.38 1.66
CA ARG A 69 17.00 5.34 0.50
C ARG A 69 16.67 6.43 -0.51
N TYR A 70 15.39 6.60 -0.85
CA TYR A 70 14.94 7.67 -1.73
C TYR A 70 15.27 9.06 -1.16
N ARG A 71 15.01 9.30 0.12
CA ARG A 71 15.29 10.60 0.76
C ARG A 71 16.77 10.93 0.74
N VAL A 72 17.63 9.97 1.10
CA VAL A 72 19.09 10.13 1.05
C VAL A 72 19.57 10.41 -0.37
N SER A 73 19.05 9.71 -1.39
CA SER A 73 19.44 9.96 -2.79
C SER A 73 19.01 11.32 -3.33
N LYS A 74 18.14 12.03 -2.60
CA LYS A 74 17.72 13.41 -2.88
C LYS A 74 18.34 14.44 -1.93
N GLY A 75 19.32 14.06 -1.12
CA GLY A 75 19.97 14.94 -0.14
C GLY A 75 19.07 15.34 1.02
N LEU A 76 17.99 14.59 1.27
CA LEU A 76 17.04 14.86 2.35
C LEU A 76 17.42 14.08 3.62
N PRO A 77 17.19 14.64 4.82
CA PRO A 77 17.39 13.92 6.08
C PRO A 77 16.54 12.65 6.15
N LYS A 78 17.09 11.59 6.75
CA LYS A 78 16.34 10.37 7.03
C LYS A 78 15.22 10.64 8.02
N LEU A 79 14.11 9.92 7.86
CA LEU A 79 13.02 9.86 8.81
C LEU A 79 13.33 8.80 9.87
N THR A 80 12.95 9.08 11.11
CA THR A 80 12.99 8.11 12.21
C THR A 80 11.65 7.38 12.30
N LEU A 81 11.69 6.05 12.36
CA LEU A 81 10.48 5.24 12.53
C LEU A 81 9.92 5.44 13.95
N ASN A 82 8.62 5.72 14.06
CA ASN A 82 7.94 5.89 15.34
C ASN A 82 6.82 4.87 15.51
N ALA A 83 6.83 4.17 16.65
CA ALA A 83 5.90 3.08 16.93
C ALA A 83 4.42 3.53 17.03
N ASN A 84 4.15 4.74 17.52
CA ASN A 84 2.77 5.26 17.63
C ASN A 84 2.20 5.61 16.25
N LEU A 85 3.00 6.23 15.38
CA LEU A 85 2.62 6.48 13.98
C LEU A 85 2.41 5.16 13.24
N THR A 86 3.33 4.20 13.38
CA THR A 86 3.24 2.86 12.77
C THR A 86 1.96 2.14 13.21
N ARG A 87 1.61 2.21 14.50
CA ARG A 87 0.36 1.62 15.01
C ARG A 87 -0.87 2.22 14.34
N GLN A 88 -0.97 3.55 14.26
CA GLN A 88 -2.12 4.22 13.63
C GLN A 88 -2.20 3.95 12.12
N ALA A 89 -1.06 3.98 11.43
CA ALA A 89 -0.98 3.62 10.02
C ALA A 89 -1.44 2.18 9.78
N ARG A 90 -1.03 1.23 10.65
CA ARG A 90 -1.41 -0.18 10.53
C ARG A 90 -2.90 -0.38 10.78
N ILE A 91 -3.46 0.29 11.77
CA ILE A 91 -4.92 0.26 12.02
C ILE A 91 -5.68 0.73 10.78
N HIS A 92 -5.22 1.80 10.13
CA HIS A 92 -5.86 2.29 8.90
C HIS A 92 -5.81 1.27 7.76
N SER A 93 -4.62 0.73 7.48
CA SER A 93 -4.44 -0.32 6.46
C SER A 93 -5.30 -1.55 6.76
N GLN A 94 -5.38 -1.98 8.02
CA GLN A 94 -6.24 -3.09 8.44
C GLN A 94 -7.73 -2.79 8.27
N ASN A 95 -8.16 -1.56 8.53
CA ASN A 95 -9.55 -1.17 8.34
C ASN A 95 -9.92 -1.14 6.85
N MET A 96 -9.02 -0.67 5.98
CA MET A 96 -9.22 -0.75 4.53
C MET A 96 -9.26 -2.20 4.05
N ALA A 97 -8.31 -3.04 4.49
CA ALA A 97 -8.27 -4.47 4.15
C ALA A 97 -9.52 -5.25 4.62
N LYS A 98 -10.13 -4.83 5.74
CA LYS A 98 -11.36 -5.43 6.28
C LYS A 98 -12.65 -4.83 5.69
N GLY A 99 -12.55 -3.87 4.76
CA GLY A 99 -13.70 -3.16 4.21
C GLY A 99 -14.46 -2.29 5.22
N LYS A 100 -13.86 -1.99 6.39
CA LYS A 100 -14.46 -1.12 7.42
C LYS A 100 -14.46 0.35 7.02
N THR A 101 -13.54 0.72 6.13
CA THR A 101 -13.43 2.05 5.52
C THR A 101 -13.02 1.88 4.05
N PRO A 102 -13.47 2.74 3.14
CA PRO A 102 -12.98 2.72 1.77
C PRO A 102 -11.49 3.07 1.70
N PHE A 103 -10.85 2.68 0.59
CA PHE A 103 -9.52 3.14 0.23
C PHE A 103 -9.49 4.67 0.12
N SER A 104 -8.98 5.34 1.15
CA SER A 104 -9.10 6.79 1.30
C SER A 104 -8.21 7.31 2.42
N HIS A 105 -8.18 8.64 2.53
CA HIS A 105 -7.61 9.35 3.68
C HIS A 105 -8.64 9.65 4.78
N GLN A 106 -9.89 9.20 4.64
CA GLN A 106 -10.98 9.54 5.57
C GLN A 106 -10.57 9.26 7.02
N GLY A 107 -10.78 10.22 7.91
CA GLY A 107 -10.39 10.11 9.32
C GLY A 107 -8.92 10.44 9.63
N PHE A 108 -8.15 10.98 8.67
CA PHE A 108 -6.74 11.34 8.88
C PHE A 108 -6.53 12.26 10.10
N GLU A 109 -7.33 13.32 10.25
CA GLU A 109 -7.20 14.21 11.41
C GLU A 109 -7.39 13.48 12.75
N ALA A 110 -8.37 12.57 12.82
CA ALA A 110 -8.63 11.79 14.02
C ALA A 110 -7.46 10.83 14.31
N ARG A 111 -6.90 10.18 13.28
CA ARG A 111 -5.69 9.34 13.40
C ARG A 111 -4.50 10.14 13.93
N VAL A 112 -4.27 11.34 13.40
CA VAL A 112 -3.19 12.23 13.86
C VAL A 112 -3.41 12.66 15.31
N LYS A 113 -4.64 13.08 15.67
CA LYS A 113 -5.00 13.50 17.04
C LYS A 113 -4.88 12.37 18.07
N ALA A 114 -5.03 11.11 17.65
CA ALA A 114 -4.87 9.95 18.52
C ALA A 114 -3.40 9.63 18.89
N ILE A 115 -2.43 10.32 18.27
CA ILE A 115 -0.99 10.11 18.53
C ILE A 115 -0.53 11.12 19.59
N PRO A 116 0.02 10.67 20.74
CA PRO A 116 0.43 11.55 21.83
C PRO A 116 1.82 12.18 21.56
N ILE A 117 1.97 12.87 20.42
CA ILE A 117 3.20 13.55 20.01
C ILE A 117 2.85 14.98 19.65
N ARG A 118 3.59 15.96 20.19
CA ARG A 118 3.46 17.36 19.75
C ARG A 118 4.11 17.52 18.39
N TYR A 119 3.39 18.06 17.43
CA TYR A 119 3.85 18.23 16.05
C TYR A 119 3.54 19.63 15.52
N ASN A 120 4.25 20.01 14.46
CA ASN A 120 4.01 21.24 13.69
C ASN A 120 3.29 20.95 12.37
N SER A 121 3.55 19.80 11.76
CA SER A 121 2.86 19.36 10.55
C SER A 121 2.78 17.84 10.50
N ALA A 122 1.79 17.33 9.75
CA ALA A 122 1.59 15.92 9.50
C ALA A 122 1.08 15.69 8.08
N ALA A 123 1.38 14.52 7.50
CA ALA A 123 0.86 14.11 6.19
C ALA A 123 0.67 12.59 6.11
N GLU A 124 -0.01 12.14 5.06
CA GLU A 124 -0.28 10.73 4.79
C GLU A 124 -0.13 10.40 3.31
N ASN A 125 0.55 9.29 3.03
CA ASN A 125 0.50 8.61 1.74
C ASN A 125 -0.25 7.28 1.92
N VAL A 126 -1.13 6.95 0.98
CA VAL A 126 -1.86 5.68 0.99
C VAL A 126 -1.69 4.99 -0.37
N ALA A 127 -1.46 3.68 -0.36
CA ALA A 127 -1.38 2.86 -1.57
C ALA A 127 -2.19 1.58 -1.42
N PHE A 128 -2.72 1.13 -2.55
CA PHE A 128 -3.38 -0.16 -2.71
C PHE A 128 -2.77 -0.86 -3.92
N ASN A 129 -2.43 -2.14 -3.76
CA ASN A 129 -2.06 -2.97 -4.89
C ASN A 129 -2.43 -4.45 -4.71
N ARG A 130 -2.48 -5.18 -5.83
CA ARG A 130 -2.81 -6.62 -5.88
C ARG A 130 -2.02 -7.28 -7.00
N GLY A 131 -1.58 -8.52 -6.77
CA GLY A 131 -0.99 -9.37 -7.81
C GLY A 131 0.50 -9.16 -8.08
N TYR A 132 1.17 -8.27 -7.33
CA TYR A 132 2.60 -8.03 -7.47
C TYR A 132 3.42 -8.94 -6.56
N SER A 133 4.55 -9.44 -7.10
CA SER A 133 5.54 -10.19 -6.32
C SER A 133 6.27 -9.30 -5.31
N ASN A 134 6.43 -8.01 -5.61
CA ASN A 134 7.00 -7.00 -4.72
C ASN A 134 6.05 -5.81 -4.51
N PRO A 135 5.01 -5.95 -3.66
CA PRO A 135 4.01 -4.90 -3.45
C PRO A 135 4.59 -3.62 -2.84
N VAL A 136 5.74 -3.69 -2.17
CA VAL A 136 6.38 -2.52 -1.54
C VAL A 136 7.03 -1.63 -2.58
N GLU A 137 7.81 -2.22 -3.49
CA GLU A 137 8.47 -1.47 -4.55
C GLU A 137 7.47 -0.74 -5.45
N GLU A 138 6.35 -1.40 -5.77
CA GLU A 138 5.25 -0.80 -6.52
C GLU A 138 4.65 0.40 -5.79
N ALA A 139 4.33 0.24 -4.51
CA ALA A 139 3.77 1.33 -3.71
C ALA A 139 4.74 2.52 -3.60
N VAL A 140 6.01 2.28 -3.30
CA VAL A 140 7.02 3.34 -3.15
C VAL A 140 7.30 4.03 -4.49
N THR A 141 7.46 3.27 -5.57
CA THR A 141 7.64 3.81 -6.92
C THR A 141 6.44 4.65 -7.33
N GLY A 142 5.24 4.15 -7.05
CA GLY A 142 4.00 4.87 -7.26
C GLY A 142 3.93 6.20 -6.52
N TRP A 143 4.28 6.22 -5.23
CA TRP A 143 4.37 7.46 -4.46
C TRP A 143 5.42 8.43 -5.00
N ILE A 144 6.57 7.93 -5.49
CA ILE A 144 7.61 8.77 -6.09
C ILE A 144 7.12 9.40 -7.41
N LYS A 145 6.36 8.66 -8.22
CA LYS A 145 5.85 9.13 -9.52
C LYS A 145 4.65 10.06 -9.42
N SER A 146 3.94 10.07 -8.29
CA SER A 146 2.76 10.90 -8.09
C SER A 146 3.12 12.23 -7.40
N PRO A 147 2.86 13.40 -8.02
CA PRO A 147 3.28 14.70 -7.47
C PRO A 147 2.83 14.97 -6.03
N GLY A 148 1.59 14.61 -5.68
CA GLY A 148 1.05 14.83 -4.33
C GLY A 148 1.73 13.96 -3.26
N HIS A 149 1.95 12.68 -3.56
CA HIS A 149 2.67 11.77 -2.66
C HIS A 149 4.16 12.11 -2.57
N LEU A 150 4.76 12.50 -3.69
CA LEU A 150 6.14 12.95 -3.79
C LEU A 150 6.39 14.19 -2.94
N LYS A 151 5.43 15.13 -2.91
CA LYS A 151 5.48 16.30 -2.02
C LYS A 151 5.62 15.89 -0.55
N ASN A 152 4.88 14.87 -0.12
CA ASN A 152 4.99 14.32 1.24
C ASN A 152 6.35 13.66 1.49
N LEU A 153 6.83 12.83 0.55
CA LEU A 153 8.15 12.19 0.65
C LEU A 153 9.31 13.17 0.73
N LYS A 154 9.17 14.35 0.10
CA LYS A 154 10.15 15.45 0.15
C LYS A 154 9.92 16.44 1.29
N GLY A 155 8.83 16.29 2.04
CA GLY A 155 8.43 17.23 3.09
C GLY A 155 9.43 17.29 4.25
N ASN A 156 9.41 18.44 4.95
CA ASN A 156 10.19 18.67 6.16
C ASN A 156 9.58 17.95 7.37
N TYR A 157 9.76 16.64 7.41
CA TYR A 157 9.36 15.74 8.49
C TYR A 157 10.60 15.07 9.10
N ASN A 158 10.48 14.66 10.37
CA ASN A 158 11.55 13.94 11.09
C ASN A 158 11.10 12.59 11.61
N LEU A 159 9.79 12.35 11.72
CA LEU A 159 9.21 11.07 12.12
C LEU A 159 8.35 10.49 11.01
N THR A 160 8.31 9.16 10.94
CA THR A 160 7.42 8.41 10.05
C THR A 160 6.87 7.18 10.76
N GLY A 161 5.69 6.71 10.35
CA GLY A 161 5.22 5.37 10.69
C GLY A 161 4.61 4.71 9.47
N ILE A 162 4.83 3.40 9.34
CA ILE A 162 4.38 2.61 8.21
C ILE A 162 3.41 1.54 8.69
N GLY A 163 2.27 1.40 8.02
CA GLY A 163 1.30 0.35 8.29
C GLY A 163 0.96 -0.42 7.04
N VAL A 164 1.06 -1.74 7.10
CA VAL A 164 0.66 -2.62 5.98
C VAL A 164 -0.39 -3.62 6.44
N ALA A 165 -1.34 -3.94 5.57
CA ALA A 165 -2.28 -5.04 5.78
C ALA A 165 -2.61 -5.72 4.47
N THR A 166 -2.80 -7.03 4.51
CA THR A 166 -3.21 -7.85 3.37
C THR A 166 -4.54 -8.52 3.70
N ASN A 167 -5.48 -8.56 2.76
CA ASN A 167 -6.73 -9.32 2.91
C ASN A 167 -6.63 -10.72 2.28
N ASN A 168 -7.70 -11.51 2.41
CA ASN A 168 -7.72 -12.89 1.91
C ASN A 168 -7.70 -12.99 0.38
N GLN A 169 -7.94 -11.87 -0.32
CA GLN A 169 -7.88 -11.76 -1.78
C GLN A 169 -6.46 -11.41 -2.28
N GLY A 170 -5.48 -11.31 -1.38
CA GLY A 170 -4.11 -10.93 -1.71
C GLY A 170 -3.96 -9.44 -2.04
N GLU A 171 -4.92 -8.60 -1.65
CA GLU A 171 -4.83 -7.15 -1.79
C GLU A 171 -4.02 -6.57 -0.64
N VAL A 172 -3.04 -5.74 -0.97
CA VAL A 172 -2.10 -5.12 -0.04
C VAL A 172 -2.41 -3.64 0.08
N TYR A 173 -2.65 -3.20 1.30
CA TYR A 173 -2.94 -1.82 1.68
C TYR A 173 -1.78 -1.27 2.47
N LEU A 174 -1.28 -0.11 2.08
CA LEU A 174 -0.15 0.56 2.71
C LEU A 174 -0.53 1.97 3.10
N THR A 175 -0.18 2.35 4.33
CA THR A 175 -0.33 3.70 4.86
C THR A 175 1.03 4.15 5.37
N GLN A 176 1.48 5.32 4.97
CA GLN A 176 2.62 6.01 5.56
C GLN A 176 2.14 7.32 6.19
N MET A 177 2.43 7.50 7.47
CA MET A 177 2.21 8.76 8.18
C MET A 177 3.55 9.47 8.40
N PHE A 178 3.54 10.80 8.28
CA PHE A 178 4.70 11.66 8.52
C PHE A 178 4.39 12.69 9.59
N PHE A 179 5.30 12.91 10.53
CA PHE A 179 5.21 14.00 11.51
C PHE A 179 6.46 14.86 11.44
N ARG A 180 6.27 16.18 11.55
CA ARG A 180 7.31 17.10 12.03
C ARG A 180 7.07 17.31 13.51
N ALA A 181 7.68 16.45 14.32
CA ALA A 181 7.66 16.60 15.77
C ALA A 181 8.37 17.89 16.19
N ARG A 182 7.90 18.49 17.30
CA ARG A 182 8.52 19.66 17.92
C ARG A 182 9.82 19.32 18.61
#